data_AF-A0A9E0IYH9-F1
#
_entry.id   AF-A0A9E0IYH9-F1
#
_cell.length_a   1.000
_cell.length_b   1.000
_cell.length_c   1.000
_cell.angle_alpha   90.00
_cell.angle_beta   90.00
_cell.angle_gamma   90.00
#
_symmetry.space_group_name_H-M   'P 1'
#
loop_
_entity.id
_entity.type
_entity.pdbx_description
1 polymer ?
#
loop_
_entity_poly.entity_id
_entity_poly.type
_entity_poly.pdbx_seq_one_letter_code
_entity_poly.pdbx_strand_id
1 'polypeptide(L)'
;MIGDGMGLNQLSAAMYSTTEPLAMERIKTIGIHKSHSADDLITDSAAGATAFASGVKTNNSYLGLDAAGKKHTSLLRQAGSQGIKTGLVVSSTIVHATPAAFFAYNTNRNAYDSIAADLPDARVDFIVGGGKKYFDRRKDDTLNLITRMREQGYFVTDYFEQDYASWAVPDVPRVAFFTADGDPLPAVNGRDYLPKASADALNFLSRRARKGFFLMIEGSQIDWGGHANDAGYVISEMIDFDRAVRAVLDFAERDGNTLVVITGDHDAGGLTINGGKQGDLVCQFSTVKHTGGCIPVYAYGPGAETFSGIYDNTQIYHKLKKLLLN
;
A
#
# COMPACT_ATOMS: atom_id res chain seq x y z
N MET A 1 -5.92 -1.22 -2.18
CA MET A 1 -5.35 -1.15 -0.82
C MET A 1 -4.58 -2.43 -0.58
N ILE A 2 -3.40 -2.33 0.02
CA ILE A 2 -2.51 -3.47 0.25
C ILE A 2 -2.26 -3.55 1.76
N GLY A 3 -2.59 -4.67 2.40
CA GLY A 3 -2.05 -4.97 3.73
C GLY A 3 -0.78 -5.79 3.54
N ASP A 4 0.40 -5.19 3.72
CA ASP A 4 1.67 -5.90 3.52
C ASP A 4 1.73 -7.10 4.47
N GLY A 5 1.95 -8.31 3.96
CA GLY A 5 1.91 -9.53 4.79
C GLY A 5 0.52 -10.00 5.24
N MET A 6 -0.56 -9.40 4.74
CA MET A 6 -1.95 -9.75 5.09
C MET A 6 -2.44 -11.02 4.39
N GLY A 7 -2.14 -12.18 4.99
CA GLY A 7 -2.80 -13.44 4.70
C GLY A 7 -4.16 -13.59 5.38
N LEU A 8 -4.79 -14.76 5.20
CA LEU A 8 -6.11 -15.05 5.78
C LEU A 8 -6.07 -15.12 7.31
N ASN A 9 -4.95 -15.56 7.91
CA ASN A 9 -4.82 -15.71 9.35
C ASN A 9 -4.62 -14.36 10.07
N GLN A 10 -3.95 -13.40 9.44
CA GLN A 10 -3.81 -12.03 9.94
C GLN A 10 -5.19 -11.36 9.97
N LEU A 11 -5.97 -11.51 8.91
CA LEU A 11 -7.35 -11.03 8.86
C LEU A 11 -8.24 -11.71 9.91
N SER A 12 -8.17 -13.04 10.02
CA SER A 12 -8.94 -13.81 11.00
C SER A 12 -8.59 -13.41 12.43
N ALA A 13 -7.31 -13.20 12.73
CA ALA A 13 -6.87 -12.75 14.05
C ALA A 13 -7.45 -11.38 14.40
N ALA A 14 -7.48 -10.45 13.44
CA ALA A 14 -8.10 -9.16 13.65
C ALA A 14 -9.62 -9.29 13.89
N MET A 15 -10.34 -10.04 13.04
CA MET A 15 -11.78 -10.26 13.20
C MET A 15 -12.13 -10.87 14.57
N TYR A 16 -11.36 -11.86 15.02
CA TYR A 16 -11.61 -12.54 16.29
C TYR A 16 -11.09 -11.78 17.51
N SER A 17 -10.31 -10.70 17.34
CA SER A 17 -9.85 -9.85 18.44
C SER A 17 -10.90 -8.84 18.92
N THR A 18 -11.98 -8.63 18.16
CA THR A 18 -13.02 -7.63 18.44
C THR A 18 -14.41 -8.24 18.37
N THR A 19 -15.38 -7.63 19.05
CA THR A 19 -16.81 -7.94 18.92
C THR A 19 -17.50 -7.11 17.85
N GLU A 20 -16.96 -5.94 17.53
CA GLU A 20 -17.45 -5.10 16.45
C GLU A 20 -16.97 -5.62 15.10
N PRO A 21 -17.86 -5.83 14.11
CA PRO A 21 -17.46 -6.27 12.79
C PRO A 21 -16.47 -5.30 12.12
N LEU A 22 -15.47 -5.88 11.46
CA LEU A 22 -14.52 -5.13 10.64
C LEU A 22 -15.20 -4.59 9.38
N ALA A 23 -14.73 -3.46 8.86
CA ALA A 23 -15.23 -2.91 7.60
C ALA A 23 -14.99 -3.86 6.41
N MET A 24 -13.91 -4.64 6.45
CA MET A 24 -13.65 -5.75 5.50
C MET A 24 -14.83 -6.71 5.35
N GLU A 25 -15.62 -6.94 6.40
CA GLU A 25 -16.78 -7.86 6.39
C GLU A 25 -17.97 -7.33 5.56
N ARG A 26 -17.95 -6.06 5.13
CA ARG A 26 -18.95 -5.50 4.20
C ARG A 26 -18.81 -6.06 2.78
N ILE A 27 -17.65 -6.64 2.43
CA ILE A 27 -17.29 -7.00 1.06
C ILE A 27 -17.70 -8.43 0.76
N LYS A 28 -18.51 -8.62 -0.29
CA LYS A 28 -19.04 -9.94 -0.69
C LYS A 28 -18.24 -10.60 -1.80
N THR A 29 -17.54 -9.83 -2.61
CA THR A 29 -16.77 -10.38 -3.73
C THR A 29 -15.37 -10.73 -3.27
N ILE A 30 -15.09 -12.03 -3.28
CA ILE A 30 -13.83 -12.60 -2.79
C ILE A 30 -13.18 -13.42 -3.91
N GLY A 31 -11.87 -13.29 -4.04
CA GLY A 31 -11.00 -14.11 -4.86
C GLY A 31 -9.74 -14.49 -4.11
N ILE A 32 -8.85 -15.21 -4.77
CA ILE A 32 -7.58 -15.67 -4.22
C ILE A 32 -6.50 -15.50 -5.30
N HIS A 33 -5.33 -14.99 -4.93
CA HIS A 33 -4.20 -14.88 -5.84
C HIS A 33 -2.99 -15.69 -5.39
N LYS A 34 -2.19 -16.14 -6.37
CA LYS A 34 -0.89 -16.77 -6.18
C LYS A 34 0.20 -15.68 -6.20
N SER A 35 0.89 -15.52 -5.08
CA SER A 35 1.80 -14.39 -4.82
C SER A 35 3.25 -14.60 -5.28
N HIS A 36 3.67 -15.82 -5.63
CA HIS A 36 5.07 -16.17 -5.95
C HIS A 36 5.78 -15.17 -6.90
N SER A 37 7.10 -15.03 -6.76
CA SER A 37 7.93 -14.22 -7.67
C SER A 37 8.32 -15.04 -8.91
N ALA A 38 9.16 -14.47 -9.78
CA ALA A 38 9.71 -15.18 -10.93
C ALA A 38 10.78 -16.22 -10.54
N ASP A 39 11.51 -15.96 -9.45
CA ASP A 39 12.68 -16.70 -9.00
C ASP A 39 12.46 -17.50 -7.70
N ASP A 40 11.33 -17.33 -7.03
CA ASP A 40 11.00 -18.01 -5.77
C ASP A 40 9.49 -18.27 -5.64
N LEU A 41 9.13 -19.35 -4.92
CA LEU A 41 7.75 -19.62 -4.52
C LEU A 41 7.29 -18.67 -3.41
N ILE A 42 8.24 -18.10 -2.66
CA ILE A 42 8.00 -17.11 -1.60
C ILE A 42 8.46 -15.75 -2.11
N THR A 43 7.51 -14.92 -2.51
CA THR A 43 7.80 -13.55 -2.97
C THR A 43 8.25 -12.66 -1.80
N ASP A 44 8.93 -11.58 -2.13
CA ASP A 44 9.04 -10.41 -1.27
C ASP A 44 8.07 -9.29 -1.70
N SER A 45 7.89 -8.26 -0.85
CA SER A 45 7.00 -7.12 -1.16
C SER A 45 7.35 -6.39 -2.45
N ALA A 46 8.64 -6.34 -2.83
CA ALA A 46 9.07 -5.67 -4.08
C ALA A 46 8.52 -6.39 -5.32
N ALA A 47 8.72 -7.71 -5.39
CA ALA A 47 8.20 -8.50 -6.50
C ALA A 47 6.67 -8.60 -6.48
N GLY A 48 6.07 -8.77 -5.29
CA GLY A 48 4.62 -8.83 -5.12
C GLY A 48 3.93 -7.54 -5.58
N ALA A 49 4.42 -6.39 -5.12
CA ALA A 49 3.89 -5.09 -5.53
C ALA A 49 4.19 -4.75 -7.00
N THR A 50 5.33 -5.18 -7.54
CA THR A 50 5.62 -5.01 -8.98
C THR A 50 4.59 -5.77 -9.83
N ALA A 51 4.18 -6.98 -9.44
CA ALA A 51 3.13 -7.71 -10.14
C ALA A 51 1.79 -6.94 -10.16
N PHE A 52 1.41 -6.28 -9.06
CA PHE A 52 0.22 -5.43 -9.01
C PHE A 52 0.38 -4.13 -9.81
N ALA A 53 1.58 -3.55 -9.80
CA ALA A 53 1.86 -2.28 -10.43
C ALA A 53 1.98 -2.38 -11.95
N SER A 54 2.53 -3.47 -12.50
CA SER A 54 2.87 -3.56 -13.94
C SER A 54 2.40 -4.83 -14.64
N GLY A 55 1.85 -5.81 -13.90
CA GLY A 55 1.31 -7.04 -14.49
C GLY A 55 2.37 -8.02 -14.99
N VAL A 56 3.61 -7.88 -14.53
CA VAL A 56 4.70 -8.82 -14.86
C VAL A 56 5.25 -9.45 -13.59
N LYS A 57 5.66 -10.72 -13.68
CA LYS A 57 6.48 -11.35 -12.65
C LYS A 57 7.90 -10.78 -12.72
N THR A 58 8.53 -10.70 -11.56
CA THR A 58 9.91 -10.23 -11.43
C THR A 58 10.64 -10.99 -10.33
N ASN A 59 11.95 -10.79 -10.23
CA ASN A 59 12.78 -11.39 -9.20
C ASN A 59 12.56 -10.68 -7.86
N ASN A 60 12.75 -11.39 -6.75
CA ASN A 60 12.71 -10.75 -5.43
C ASN A 60 13.67 -9.55 -5.38
N SER A 61 13.30 -8.52 -4.61
CA SER A 61 13.97 -7.20 -4.53
C SER A 61 13.82 -6.26 -5.74
N TYR A 62 13.30 -6.70 -6.88
CA TYR A 62 13.16 -5.85 -8.07
C TYR A 62 11.91 -4.97 -7.97
N LEU A 63 12.05 -3.70 -8.34
CA LEU A 63 10.99 -2.68 -8.35
C LEU A 63 10.80 -2.19 -9.79
N GLY A 64 9.60 -2.35 -10.35
CA GLY A 64 9.25 -1.81 -11.67
C GLY A 64 9.99 -2.45 -12.86
N LEU A 65 10.73 -3.53 -12.63
CA LEU A 65 11.47 -4.29 -13.64
C LEU A 65 10.82 -5.67 -13.81
N ASP A 66 10.95 -6.30 -14.98
CA ASP A 66 10.74 -7.75 -15.10
C ASP A 66 11.98 -8.54 -14.67
N ALA A 67 11.87 -9.88 -14.67
CA ALA A 67 12.96 -10.79 -14.30
C ALA A 67 14.23 -10.64 -15.15
N ALA A 68 14.14 -10.05 -16.34
CA ALA A 68 15.28 -9.76 -17.21
C ALA A 68 15.87 -8.35 -16.98
N GLY A 69 15.33 -7.58 -16.02
CA GLY A 69 15.75 -6.23 -15.71
C GLY A 69 15.19 -5.16 -16.65
N LYS A 70 14.19 -5.49 -17.49
CA LYS A 70 13.56 -4.51 -18.37
C LYS A 70 12.50 -3.71 -17.60
N LYS A 71 12.50 -2.38 -17.79
CA LYS A 71 11.54 -1.46 -17.16
C LYS A 71 10.13 -1.67 -17.71
N HIS A 72 9.14 -1.72 -16.82
CA HIS A 72 7.71 -1.74 -17.16
C HIS A 72 7.00 -0.58 -16.48
N THR A 73 6.31 0.25 -17.26
CA THR A 73 5.58 1.40 -16.72
C THR A 73 4.44 0.93 -15.82
N SER A 74 4.41 1.40 -14.57
CA SER A 74 3.34 1.05 -13.63
C SER A 74 1.97 1.60 -14.03
N LEU A 75 0.90 1.03 -13.48
CA LEU A 75 -0.47 1.52 -13.63
C LEU A 75 -0.60 2.94 -13.11
N LEU A 76 0.08 3.29 -12.01
CA LEU A 76 0.13 4.65 -11.49
C LEU A 76 0.70 5.63 -12.54
N ARG A 77 1.85 5.29 -13.15
CA ARG A 77 2.47 6.15 -14.17
C ARG A 77 1.63 6.20 -15.46
N GLN A 78 0.99 5.09 -15.85
CA GLN A 78 0.05 5.04 -16.98
C GLN A 78 -1.19 5.92 -16.74
N ALA A 79 -1.77 5.87 -15.54
CA ALA A 79 -2.91 6.70 -15.16
C ALA A 79 -2.52 8.19 -15.19
N GLY A 80 -1.42 8.54 -14.52
CA GLY A 80 -0.92 9.91 -14.47
C GLY A 80 -0.65 10.51 -15.85
N SER A 81 -0.06 9.75 -16.79
CA SER A 81 0.22 10.23 -18.15
C SER A 81 -1.04 10.48 -18.98
N GLN A 82 -2.16 9.85 -18.63
CA GLN A 82 -3.47 10.07 -19.26
C GLN A 82 -4.28 11.19 -18.58
N GLY A 83 -3.75 11.81 -17.53
CA GLY A 83 -4.41 12.88 -16.76
C GLY A 83 -5.37 12.37 -15.69
N ILE A 84 -5.33 11.08 -15.36
CA ILE A 84 -6.01 10.50 -14.19
C ILE A 84 -5.20 10.89 -12.95
N LYS A 85 -5.89 11.31 -11.89
CA LYS A 85 -5.22 11.75 -10.65
C LYS A 85 -4.62 10.57 -9.90
N THR A 86 -3.46 10.75 -9.28
CA THR A 86 -2.70 9.65 -8.67
C THR A 86 -2.34 9.93 -7.23
N GLY A 87 -2.40 8.91 -6.37
CA GLY A 87 -1.98 9.03 -4.98
C GLY A 87 -1.31 7.79 -4.42
N LEU A 88 -0.45 8.02 -3.43
CA LEU A 88 0.25 7.02 -2.62
C LEU A 88 0.10 7.39 -1.14
N VAL A 89 -0.46 6.48 -0.35
CA VAL A 89 -0.61 6.65 1.11
C VAL A 89 -0.11 5.39 1.79
N VAL A 90 0.87 5.49 2.68
CA VAL A 90 1.48 4.32 3.33
C VAL A 90 1.73 4.54 4.82
N SER A 91 1.79 3.44 5.59
CA SER A 91 2.22 3.47 7.00
C SER A 91 3.70 3.13 7.23
N SER A 92 4.48 2.95 6.16
CA SER A 92 5.95 2.86 6.17
C SER A 92 6.61 4.14 5.65
N THR A 93 7.90 4.08 5.35
CA THR A 93 8.54 5.06 4.47
C THR A 93 7.95 5.00 3.06
N ILE A 94 7.82 6.14 2.38
CA ILE A 94 7.30 6.20 1.00
C ILE A 94 8.21 5.50 -0.02
N VAL A 95 9.47 5.26 0.35
CA VAL A 95 10.47 4.56 -0.47
C VAL A 95 10.57 3.06 -0.15
N HIS A 96 9.72 2.56 0.76
CA HIS A 96 9.61 1.12 1.00
C HIS A 96 9.11 0.40 -0.27
N ALA A 97 9.29 -0.92 -0.31
CA ALA A 97 9.14 -1.69 -1.55
C ALA A 97 7.75 -1.57 -2.21
N THR A 98 6.67 -1.67 -1.43
CA THR A 98 5.31 -1.64 -1.95
C THR A 98 4.95 -0.33 -2.65
N PRO A 99 5.11 0.87 -2.04
CA PRO A 99 4.92 2.12 -2.77
C PRO A 99 5.96 2.30 -3.89
N ALA A 100 7.22 1.94 -3.66
CA ALA A 100 8.29 2.09 -4.64
C ALA A 100 8.02 1.34 -5.95
N ALA A 101 7.38 0.16 -5.90
CA ALA A 101 7.02 -0.60 -7.10
C ALA A 101 6.09 0.17 -8.05
N PHE A 102 5.34 1.16 -7.56
CA PHE A 102 4.47 2.00 -8.38
C PHE A 102 5.19 3.19 -9.01
N PHE A 103 6.38 3.57 -8.57
CA PHE A 103 7.06 4.77 -9.07
C PHE A 103 8.53 4.59 -9.45
N ALA A 104 9.27 3.66 -8.86
CA ALA A 104 10.71 3.52 -9.03
C ALA A 104 11.08 2.34 -9.94
N TYR A 105 12.32 2.39 -10.44
CA TYR A 105 12.96 1.29 -11.16
C TYR A 105 14.28 0.93 -10.49
N ASN A 106 14.35 -0.21 -9.81
CA ASN A 106 15.58 -0.64 -9.14
C ASN A 106 15.66 -2.16 -9.03
N THR A 107 16.88 -2.72 -9.05
CA THR A 107 17.11 -4.15 -8.78
C THR A 107 17.24 -4.45 -7.29
N ASN A 108 17.34 -3.43 -6.44
CA ASN A 108 17.51 -3.52 -5.01
C ASN A 108 16.52 -2.62 -4.27
N ARG A 109 15.53 -3.24 -3.62
CA ARG A 109 14.52 -2.55 -2.80
C ARG A 109 15.09 -1.72 -1.63
N ASN A 110 16.33 -1.95 -1.23
CA ASN A 110 16.98 -1.22 -0.13
C ASN A 110 17.79 0.00 -0.61
N ALA A 111 17.85 0.28 -1.92
CA ALA A 111 18.54 1.44 -2.47
C ALA A 111 17.69 2.72 -2.29
N TYR A 112 17.35 3.06 -1.04
CA TYR A 112 16.34 4.08 -0.72
C TYR A 112 16.62 5.46 -1.28
N ASP A 113 17.88 5.89 -1.33
CA ASP A 113 18.23 7.16 -1.97
C ASP A 113 17.98 7.09 -3.49
N SER A 114 18.45 6.04 -4.16
CA SER A 114 18.16 5.84 -5.58
C SER A 114 16.66 5.75 -5.85
N ILE A 115 15.89 5.07 -5.00
CA ILE A 115 14.43 4.96 -5.12
C ILE A 115 13.77 6.33 -4.96
N ALA A 116 14.13 7.09 -3.92
CA ALA A 116 13.58 8.42 -3.67
C ALA A 116 13.76 9.36 -4.89
N ALA A 117 14.87 9.24 -5.61
CA ALA A 117 15.17 10.08 -6.78
C ALA A 117 14.18 9.89 -7.94
N ASP A 118 13.49 8.76 -8.03
CA ASP A 118 12.48 8.46 -9.05
C ASP A 118 11.09 9.07 -8.72
N LEU A 119 10.81 9.38 -7.45
CA LEU A 119 9.49 9.83 -7.01
C LEU A 119 9.07 11.18 -7.64
N PRO A 120 9.92 12.23 -7.71
CA PRO A 120 9.56 13.47 -8.40
C PRO A 120 9.16 13.25 -9.87
N ASP A 121 9.81 12.31 -10.56
CA ASP A 121 9.51 11.99 -11.97
C ASP A 121 8.24 11.14 -12.15
N ALA A 122 7.70 10.57 -11.07
CA ALA A 122 6.39 9.92 -11.09
C ALA A 122 5.22 10.90 -11.08
N ARG A 123 5.46 12.14 -10.65
CA ARG A 123 4.47 13.24 -10.62
C ARG A 123 3.16 12.88 -9.91
N VAL A 124 3.23 12.04 -8.87
CA VAL A 124 2.09 11.63 -8.03
C VAL A 124 1.41 12.86 -7.43
N ASP A 125 0.08 12.99 -7.54
CA ASP A 125 -0.62 14.20 -7.07
C ASP A 125 -0.75 14.28 -5.54
N PHE A 126 -0.87 13.15 -4.84
CA PHE A 126 -1.02 13.10 -3.38
C PHE A 126 -0.11 12.04 -2.77
N ILE A 127 0.80 12.45 -1.88
CA ILE A 127 1.78 11.55 -1.25
C ILE A 127 1.71 11.70 0.28
N VAL A 128 1.54 10.59 1.00
CA VAL A 128 1.68 10.53 2.46
C VAL A 128 2.46 9.29 2.85
N GLY A 129 3.53 9.46 3.62
CA GLY A 129 4.36 8.36 4.15
C GLY A 129 5.57 8.89 4.91
N GLY A 130 6.32 8.01 5.58
CA GLY A 130 7.56 8.41 6.27
C GLY A 130 8.75 8.58 5.32
N GLY A 131 9.94 8.73 5.90
CA GLY A 131 11.20 8.65 5.17
C GLY A 131 11.76 9.97 4.65
N LYS A 132 11.44 11.11 5.30
CA LYS A 132 11.95 12.44 4.93
C LYS A 132 13.46 12.45 4.69
N LYS A 133 14.24 11.75 5.52
CA LYS A 133 15.71 11.70 5.44
C LYS A 133 16.24 11.30 4.05
N TYR A 134 15.52 10.47 3.29
CA TYR A 134 15.92 10.02 1.96
C TYR A 134 15.71 11.08 0.86
N PHE A 135 15.08 12.21 1.20
CA PHE A 135 14.79 13.30 0.27
C PHE A 135 15.66 14.54 0.50
N ASP A 136 16.17 14.77 1.71
CA ASP A 136 16.93 15.98 2.04
C ASP A 136 18.27 15.73 2.78
N ARG A 137 18.52 14.51 3.25
CA ARG A 137 19.77 14.09 3.93
C ARG A 137 20.26 12.76 3.38
N ARG A 138 20.34 12.74 2.05
CA ARG A 138 20.77 11.60 1.25
C ARG A 138 22.23 11.27 1.54
N LYS A 139 22.56 9.99 1.52
CA LYS A 139 23.89 9.43 1.72
C LYS A 139 24.63 9.26 0.39
N ASP A 140 23.91 8.92 -0.67
CA ASP A 140 24.51 8.60 -1.98
C ASP A 140 24.89 9.85 -2.78
N ASP A 141 24.28 11.00 -2.49
CA ASP A 141 24.50 12.27 -3.17
C ASP A 141 24.12 13.49 -2.29
N THR A 142 24.28 14.70 -2.82
CA THR A 142 23.95 15.96 -2.14
C THR A 142 22.65 16.60 -2.64
N LEU A 143 21.79 15.85 -3.34
CA LEU A 143 20.55 16.40 -3.89
C LEU A 143 19.55 16.70 -2.78
N ASN A 144 18.76 17.76 -2.98
CA ASN A 144 17.57 18.01 -2.16
C ASN A 144 16.33 17.80 -3.02
N LEU A 145 15.73 16.63 -2.90
CA LEU A 145 14.54 16.24 -3.64
C LEU A 145 13.29 16.99 -3.16
N ILE A 146 13.25 17.45 -1.90
CA ILE A 146 12.16 18.32 -1.42
C ILE A 146 12.16 19.63 -2.19
N THR A 147 13.33 20.25 -2.40
CA THR A 147 13.46 21.45 -3.24
C THR A 147 12.98 21.19 -4.66
N ARG A 148 13.44 20.09 -5.28
CA ARG A 148 12.98 19.68 -6.62
C ARG A 148 11.46 19.49 -6.70
N MET A 149 10.85 18.87 -5.69
CA MET A 149 9.39 18.69 -5.64
C MET A 149 8.67 20.05 -5.52
N ARG A 150 9.17 20.96 -4.68
CA ARG A 150 8.61 22.32 -4.55
C ARG A 150 8.70 23.09 -5.87
N GLU A 151 9.82 22.99 -6.59
CA GLU A 151 9.97 23.55 -7.95
C GLU A 151 9.00 22.93 -8.97
N GLN A 152 8.60 21.67 -8.77
CA GLN A 152 7.57 20.99 -9.57
C GLN A 152 6.13 21.30 -9.11
N GLY A 153 5.95 22.24 -8.18
CA GLY A 153 4.65 22.73 -7.72
C GLY A 153 4.01 21.86 -6.64
N TYR A 154 4.78 21.04 -5.93
CA TYR A 154 4.30 20.38 -4.72
C TYR A 154 4.28 21.33 -3.54
N PHE A 155 3.21 21.30 -2.76
CA PHE A 155 3.29 21.67 -1.36
C PHE A 155 3.91 20.50 -0.59
N VAL A 156 5.05 20.72 0.06
CA VAL A 156 5.77 19.71 0.83
C VAL A 156 5.91 20.17 2.27
N THR A 157 5.35 19.40 3.20
CA THR A 157 5.46 19.59 4.65
C THR A 157 5.74 18.26 5.35
N ASP A 158 5.94 18.27 6.66
CA ASP A 158 6.34 17.12 7.43
C ASP A 158 5.86 17.16 8.89
N TYR A 159 6.09 16.05 9.58
CA TYR A 159 5.72 15.80 10.98
C TYR A 159 6.32 16.80 11.99
N PHE A 160 7.38 17.54 11.63
CA PHE A 160 7.97 18.56 12.51
C PHE A 160 7.26 19.90 12.35
N GLU A 161 6.88 20.24 11.12
CA GLU A 161 6.16 21.48 10.80
C GLU A 161 4.67 21.42 11.15
N GLN A 162 4.06 20.24 10.99
CA GLN A 162 2.62 20.05 11.08
C GLN A 162 2.28 18.68 11.67
N ASP A 163 1.35 18.64 12.62
CA ASP A 163 0.73 17.38 13.04
C ASP A 163 -0.31 16.94 11.99
N TYR A 164 -0.19 15.70 11.50
CA TYR A 164 -1.10 15.17 10.50
C TYR A 164 -2.54 15.11 10.99
N ALA A 165 -2.77 14.83 12.28
CA ALA A 165 -4.12 14.70 12.83
C ALA A 165 -4.93 16.00 12.70
N SER A 166 -4.26 17.15 12.81
CA SER A 166 -4.85 18.49 12.67
C SER A 166 -4.64 19.12 11.28
N TRP A 167 -3.94 18.42 10.36
CA TRP A 167 -3.61 18.97 9.06
C TRP A 167 -4.85 19.13 8.17
N ALA A 168 -5.02 20.35 7.66
CA ALA A 168 -5.94 20.66 6.57
C ALA A 168 -5.16 20.66 5.25
N VAL A 169 -5.51 19.73 4.36
CA VAL A 169 -4.85 19.60 3.05
C VAL A 169 -5.03 20.90 2.25
N PRO A 170 -3.95 21.56 1.80
CA PRO A 170 -4.06 22.80 1.05
C PRO A 170 -4.64 22.57 -0.35
N ASP A 171 -5.33 23.59 -0.87
CA ASP A 171 -5.87 23.58 -2.23
C ASP A 171 -4.80 23.92 -3.27
N VAL A 172 -3.92 22.95 -3.54
CA VAL A 172 -2.83 23.04 -4.52
C VAL A 172 -2.88 21.86 -5.50
N PRO A 173 -2.16 21.92 -6.64
CA PRO A 173 -2.18 20.83 -7.61
C PRO A 173 -1.59 19.52 -7.09
N ARG A 174 -0.56 19.58 -6.23
CA ARG A 174 0.11 18.40 -5.67
C ARG A 174 0.56 18.62 -4.22
N VAL A 175 0.48 17.57 -3.41
CA VAL A 175 0.91 17.59 -2.01
C VAL A 175 1.79 16.38 -1.69
N ALA A 176 2.77 16.60 -0.82
CA ALA A 176 3.52 15.55 -0.15
C ALA A 176 3.64 15.86 1.34
N PHE A 177 3.29 14.88 2.18
CA PHE A 177 3.43 14.96 3.62
C PHE A 177 4.34 13.84 4.10
N PHE A 178 5.46 14.21 4.75
CA PHE A 178 6.33 13.24 5.40
C PHE A 178 5.91 13.01 6.86
N THR A 179 5.40 11.84 7.19
CA THR A 179 4.85 11.53 8.53
C THR A 179 5.91 11.17 9.58
N ALA A 180 7.14 10.89 9.14
CA ALA A 180 8.27 10.57 10.01
C ALA A 180 9.60 10.79 9.27
N ASP A 181 10.70 10.89 10.03
CA ASP A 181 12.03 11.03 9.44
C ASP A 181 12.49 9.76 8.71
N GLY A 182 12.26 8.62 9.36
CA GLY A 182 12.43 7.28 8.82
C GLY A 182 11.09 6.56 8.83
N ASP A 183 11.06 5.38 9.44
CA ASP A 183 9.84 4.60 9.59
C ASP A 183 8.88 5.26 10.59
N PRO A 184 7.59 5.39 10.23
CA PRO A 184 6.55 5.77 11.17
C PRO A 184 6.43 4.78 12.33
N LEU A 185 5.89 5.24 13.47
CA LEU A 185 5.63 4.37 14.62
C LEU A 185 4.65 3.23 14.25
N PRO A 186 4.75 2.07 14.92
CA PRO A 186 3.69 1.06 14.89
C PRO A 186 2.34 1.59 15.38
N ALA A 187 1.24 1.00 14.93
CA ALA A 187 -0.11 1.28 15.42
C ALA A 187 -0.24 1.01 16.92
N VAL A 188 0.34 -0.10 17.41
CA VAL A 188 0.43 -0.42 18.86
C VAL A 188 1.18 0.66 19.65
N ASN A 189 2.03 1.45 19.01
CA ASN A 189 2.78 2.56 19.60
C ASN A 189 2.16 3.94 19.32
N GLY A 190 0.91 3.99 18.85
CA GLY A 190 0.13 5.24 18.77
C GLY A 190 0.08 5.90 17.39
N ARG A 191 0.56 5.27 16.32
CA ARG A 191 0.29 5.76 14.95
C ARG A 191 -1.20 5.59 14.60
N ASP A 192 -1.83 6.66 14.12
CA ASP A 192 -3.27 6.68 13.80
C ASP A 192 -3.63 7.46 12.52
N TYR A 193 -2.64 7.91 11.75
CA TYR A 193 -2.89 8.79 10.60
C TYR A 193 -3.44 8.08 9.35
N LEU A 194 -3.26 6.75 9.21
CA LEU A 194 -3.57 6.04 7.96
C LEU A 194 -5.04 6.16 7.54
N PRO A 195 -6.04 6.05 8.44
CA PRO A 195 -7.45 6.27 8.09
C PRO A 195 -7.73 7.69 7.61
N LYS A 196 -7.22 8.70 8.32
CA LYS A 196 -7.39 10.11 7.93
C LYS A 196 -6.69 10.41 6.61
N ALA A 197 -5.46 9.92 6.42
CA ALA A 197 -4.70 10.11 5.19
C ALA A 197 -5.38 9.48 3.98
N SER A 198 -6.02 8.33 4.17
CA SER A 198 -6.83 7.67 3.14
C SER A 198 -8.04 8.52 2.74
N ALA A 199 -8.78 9.06 3.72
CA ALA A 199 -9.92 9.95 3.47
C ALA A 199 -9.50 11.27 2.82
N ASP A 200 -8.40 11.87 3.28
CA ASP A 200 -7.84 13.10 2.73
C ASP A 200 -7.39 12.92 1.27
N ALA A 201 -6.73 11.81 0.96
CA ALA A 201 -6.34 11.47 -0.41
C ALA A 201 -7.55 11.35 -1.33
N LEU A 202 -8.59 10.62 -0.90
CA LEU A 202 -9.83 10.48 -1.67
C LEU A 202 -10.52 11.83 -1.90
N ASN A 203 -10.65 12.65 -0.86
CA ASN A 203 -11.22 13.99 -0.95
C ASN A 203 -10.40 14.90 -1.87
N PHE A 204 -9.07 14.84 -1.80
CA PHE A 204 -8.18 15.65 -2.61
C PHE A 204 -8.23 15.26 -4.09
N LEU A 205 -8.12 13.95 -4.38
CA LEU A 205 -8.08 13.44 -5.74
C LEU A 205 -9.45 13.59 -6.43
N SER A 206 -10.54 13.20 -5.76
CA SER A 206 -11.90 13.23 -6.34
C SER A 206 -12.33 14.62 -6.80
N ARG A 207 -12.03 15.68 -6.02
CA ARG A 207 -12.30 17.08 -6.40
C ARG A 207 -11.57 17.54 -7.67
N ARG A 208 -10.53 16.81 -8.09
CA ARG A 208 -9.66 17.15 -9.23
C ARG A 208 -9.72 16.08 -10.34
N ALA A 209 -10.51 15.04 -10.16
CA ALA A 209 -10.51 13.81 -10.96
C ALA A 209 -11.50 13.88 -12.14
N ARG A 210 -11.33 14.83 -13.07
CA ARG A 210 -12.17 14.87 -14.29
C ARG A 210 -12.12 13.58 -15.13
N LYS A 211 -11.02 12.84 -15.06
CA LYS A 211 -10.83 11.54 -15.71
C LYS A 211 -10.76 10.38 -14.70
N GLY A 212 -11.21 10.58 -13.47
CA GLY A 212 -11.03 9.63 -12.37
C GLY A 212 -9.69 9.76 -11.66
N PHE A 213 -9.43 8.84 -10.74
CA PHE A 213 -8.20 8.76 -9.97
C PHE A 213 -7.74 7.31 -9.76
N PHE A 214 -6.46 7.11 -9.48
CA PHE A 214 -5.84 5.88 -9.01
C PHE A 214 -5.15 6.14 -7.68
N LEU A 215 -5.49 5.38 -6.65
CA LEU A 215 -4.95 5.55 -5.31
C LEU A 215 -4.48 4.19 -4.78
N MET A 216 -3.20 4.11 -4.43
CA MET A 216 -2.66 2.98 -3.68
C MET A 216 -2.50 3.39 -2.22
N ILE A 217 -3.08 2.57 -1.34
CA ILE A 217 -3.04 2.74 0.12
C ILE A 217 -2.44 1.46 0.70
N GLU A 218 -1.47 1.60 1.61
CA GLU A 218 -0.81 0.48 2.25
C GLU A 218 -0.94 0.54 3.78
N GLY A 219 -1.42 -0.56 4.38
CA GLY A 219 -1.15 -0.90 5.78
C GLY A 219 0.15 -1.69 5.84
N SER A 220 1.27 -0.97 5.98
CA SER A 220 2.61 -1.47 5.67
C SER A 220 3.25 -2.32 6.77
N GLN A 221 2.82 -2.21 8.03
CA GLN A 221 3.52 -2.84 9.16
C GLN A 221 2.83 -4.10 9.69
N ILE A 222 1.75 -4.59 9.04
CA ILE A 222 1.17 -5.91 9.32
C ILE A 222 2.25 -7.00 9.15
N ASP A 223 3.00 -6.91 8.04
CA ASP A 223 4.18 -7.73 7.74
C ASP A 223 5.24 -7.66 8.82
N TRP A 224 5.55 -6.46 9.32
CA TRP A 224 6.57 -6.27 10.37
C TRP A 224 6.17 -6.94 11.68
N GLY A 225 4.88 -6.90 12.04
CA GLY A 225 4.34 -7.69 13.15
C GLY A 225 4.49 -9.20 12.90
N GLY A 226 4.28 -9.65 11.66
CA GLY A 226 4.50 -11.02 11.23
C GLY A 226 5.96 -11.46 11.38
N HIS A 227 6.91 -10.65 10.92
CA HIS A 227 8.35 -10.87 11.09
C HIS A 227 8.78 -10.87 12.57
N ALA A 228 8.14 -10.03 13.39
CA ALA A 228 8.38 -9.97 14.82
C ALA A 228 7.76 -11.15 15.60
N ASN A 229 6.93 -11.98 14.95
CA ASN A 229 6.10 -13.00 15.59
C ASN A 229 5.25 -12.42 16.74
N ASP A 230 4.74 -11.20 16.57
CA ASP A 230 3.97 -10.49 17.57
C ASP A 230 2.51 -10.36 17.10
N ALA A 231 1.64 -11.18 17.68
CA ALA A 231 0.22 -11.18 17.36
C ALA A 231 -0.47 -9.86 17.73
N GLY A 232 -0.07 -9.21 18.84
CA GLY A 232 -0.62 -7.92 19.25
C GLY A 232 -0.27 -6.82 18.24
N TYR A 233 0.96 -6.86 17.74
CA TYR A 233 1.40 -5.96 16.67
C TYR A 233 0.60 -6.20 15.38
N VAL A 234 0.55 -7.44 14.88
CA VAL A 234 -0.24 -7.81 13.68
C VAL A 234 -1.69 -7.35 13.81
N ILE A 235 -2.34 -7.64 14.95
CA ILE A 235 -3.74 -7.29 15.20
C ILE A 235 -3.90 -5.76 15.21
N SER A 236 -3.03 -5.02 15.89
CA SER A 236 -3.12 -3.56 15.95
C SER A 236 -3.01 -2.90 14.56
N GLU A 237 -2.12 -3.42 13.71
CA GLU A 237 -1.93 -2.94 12.34
C GLU A 237 -3.09 -3.32 11.43
N MET A 238 -3.67 -4.51 11.60
CA MET A 238 -4.89 -4.91 10.91
C MET A 238 -6.09 -4.03 11.29
N ILE A 239 -6.24 -3.67 12.57
CA ILE A 239 -7.30 -2.76 13.03
C ILE A 239 -7.07 -1.33 12.48
N ASP A 240 -5.83 -0.88 12.42
CA ASP A 240 -5.51 0.40 11.78
C ASP A 240 -5.84 0.40 10.28
N PHE A 241 -5.45 -0.65 9.57
CA PHE A 241 -5.77 -0.84 8.16
C PHE A 241 -7.28 -0.96 7.92
N ASP A 242 -8.03 -1.68 8.77
CA ASP A 242 -9.49 -1.79 8.65
C ASP A 242 -10.20 -0.45 8.84
N ARG A 243 -9.71 0.42 9.74
CA ARG A 243 -10.22 1.79 9.88
C ARG A 243 -10.01 2.59 8.59
N ALA A 244 -8.89 2.40 7.89
CA ALA A 244 -8.67 2.99 6.57
C ALA A 244 -9.60 2.37 5.50
N VAL A 245 -9.80 1.05 5.52
CA VAL A 245 -10.76 0.37 4.65
C VAL A 245 -12.16 0.94 4.85
N ARG A 246 -12.59 1.17 6.10
CA ARG A 246 -13.87 1.80 6.42
C ARG A 246 -14.03 3.14 5.71
N ALA A 247 -13.06 4.04 5.88
CA ALA A 247 -13.09 5.36 5.24
C ALA A 247 -13.18 5.27 3.70
N VAL A 248 -12.47 4.32 3.11
CA VAL A 248 -12.47 4.10 1.65
C VAL A 248 -13.79 3.51 1.16
N LEU A 249 -14.35 2.53 1.87
CA LEU A 249 -15.66 1.95 1.53
C LEU A 249 -16.78 2.97 1.69
N ASP A 250 -16.76 3.79 2.74
CA ASP A 250 -17.74 4.85 2.95
C ASP A 250 -17.68 5.91 1.85
N PHE A 251 -16.48 6.21 1.33
CA PHE A 251 -16.34 7.05 0.15
C PHE A 251 -16.90 6.34 -1.09
N ALA A 252 -16.50 5.10 -1.35
CA ALA A 252 -16.89 4.37 -2.55
C ALA A 252 -18.41 4.15 -2.65
N GLU A 253 -19.06 3.88 -1.51
CA GLU A 253 -20.52 3.75 -1.42
C GLU A 253 -21.24 5.06 -1.76
N ARG A 254 -20.71 6.21 -1.30
CA ARG A 254 -21.26 7.53 -1.61
C ARG A 254 -21.01 7.96 -3.05
N ASP A 255 -19.84 7.63 -3.59
CA ASP A 255 -19.42 7.99 -4.94
C ASP A 255 -20.11 7.12 -6.01
N GLY A 256 -20.35 5.83 -5.72
CA GLY A 256 -21.03 4.88 -6.60
C GLY A 256 -20.23 4.47 -7.84
N ASN A 257 -19.12 5.15 -8.16
CA ASN A 257 -18.30 4.92 -9.35
C ASN A 257 -16.86 4.49 -9.01
N THR A 258 -16.60 4.20 -7.73
CA THR A 258 -15.27 3.84 -7.24
C THR A 258 -15.17 2.33 -7.03
N LEU A 259 -14.22 1.70 -7.73
CA LEU A 259 -13.77 0.33 -7.47
C LEU A 259 -12.74 0.33 -6.34
N VAL A 260 -12.96 -0.51 -5.33
CA VAL A 260 -12.02 -0.77 -4.24
C VAL A 260 -11.56 -2.22 -4.34
N VAL A 261 -10.25 -2.43 -4.42
CA VAL A 261 -9.61 -3.76 -4.37
C VAL A 261 -8.67 -3.81 -3.17
N ILE A 262 -8.80 -4.84 -2.34
CA ILE A 262 -8.03 -5.03 -1.10
C ILE A 262 -7.40 -6.42 -1.13
N THR A 263 -6.11 -6.50 -0.83
CA THR A 263 -5.36 -7.77 -0.81
C THR A 263 -4.10 -7.62 0.05
N GLY A 264 -3.42 -8.72 0.37
CA GLY A 264 -2.01 -8.71 0.70
C GLY A 264 -1.13 -8.92 -0.54
N ASP A 265 0.15 -8.59 -0.44
CA ASP A 265 1.20 -8.95 -1.39
C ASP A 265 1.72 -10.38 -1.17
N HIS A 266 1.85 -10.78 0.10
CA HIS A 266 2.15 -12.13 0.57
C HIS A 266 1.58 -12.37 1.99
N ASP A 267 1.84 -13.54 2.56
CA ASP A 267 1.58 -13.87 3.97
C ASP A 267 2.88 -13.69 4.77
N ALA A 268 2.78 -13.21 6.01
CA ALA A 268 3.94 -12.98 6.89
C ALA A 268 3.88 -13.77 8.20
N GLY A 269 5.00 -14.39 8.57
CA GLY A 269 5.21 -15.09 9.85
C GLY A 269 4.61 -16.50 9.92
N GLY A 270 3.78 -16.90 8.95
CA GLY A 270 3.03 -18.16 9.03
C GLY A 270 2.17 -18.21 10.28
N LEU A 271 1.46 -17.10 10.56
CA LEU A 271 0.58 -16.97 11.70
C LEU A 271 -0.51 -18.04 11.64
N THR A 272 -0.79 -18.66 12.78
CA THR A 272 -1.87 -19.63 13.01
C THR A 272 -2.59 -19.27 14.30
N ILE A 273 -3.91 -19.54 14.34
CA ILE A 273 -4.74 -19.35 15.53
C ILE A 273 -5.04 -20.75 16.08
N ASN A 274 -4.37 -21.11 17.17
CA ASN A 274 -4.39 -22.47 17.72
C ASN A 274 -5.43 -22.65 18.84
N GLY A 275 -6.09 -21.58 19.26
CA GLY A 275 -7.15 -21.61 20.26
C GLY A 275 -7.46 -20.23 20.80
N GLY A 276 -8.07 -20.21 21.98
CA GLY A 276 -8.52 -18.99 22.64
C GLY A 276 -10.01 -18.73 22.48
N LYS A 277 -10.42 -17.51 22.80
CA LYS A 277 -11.79 -17.00 22.68
C LYS A 277 -11.75 -15.63 22.01
N GLN A 278 -12.91 -15.12 21.60
CA GLN A 278 -13.00 -13.78 21.04
C GLN A 278 -12.38 -12.74 21.99
N GLY A 279 -11.49 -11.90 21.47
CA GLY A 279 -10.71 -10.91 22.23
C GLY A 279 -9.48 -11.45 22.98
N ASP A 280 -9.25 -12.76 22.99
CA ASP A 280 -8.16 -13.41 23.73
C ASP A 280 -7.69 -14.67 22.96
N LEU A 281 -6.91 -14.42 21.90
CA LEU A 281 -6.49 -15.42 20.93
C LEU A 281 -5.17 -16.07 21.32
N VAL A 282 -5.05 -17.37 21.08
CA VAL A 282 -3.77 -18.09 21.17
C VAL A 282 -3.19 -18.23 19.77
N CYS A 283 -2.24 -17.36 19.46
CA CYS A 283 -1.57 -17.31 18.16
C CYS A 283 -0.19 -17.98 18.20
N GLN A 284 0.22 -18.61 17.10
CA GLN A 284 1.56 -19.15 16.90
C GLN A 284 2.09 -18.81 15.51
N PHE A 285 3.40 -18.60 15.41
CA PHE A 285 4.10 -18.31 14.15
C PHE A 285 5.04 -19.45 13.81
N SER A 286 5.06 -19.85 12.53
CA SER A 286 5.93 -20.94 12.06
C SER A 286 7.29 -20.45 11.55
N THR A 287 7.44 -19.16 11.27
CA THR A 287 8.65 -18.57 10.69
C THR A 287 8.73 -17.08 11.00
N VAL A 288 9.90 -16.48 10.87
CA VAL A 288 10.10 -15.01 10.87
C VAL A 288 10.21 -14.46 9.44
N LYS A 289 9.72 -15.20 8.44
CA LYS A 289 9.76 -14.85 7.01
C LYS A 289 8.35 -14.87 6.43
N HIS A 290 8.23 -14.52 5.16
CA HIS A 290 6.98 -14.73 4.43
C HIS A 290 6.69 -16.22 4.21
N THR A 291 5.44 -16.53 3.85
CA THR A 291 5.04 -17.89 3.42
C THR A 291 4.39 -17.88 2.04
N GLY A 292 4.41 -19.04 1.37
CA GLY A 292 3.87 -19.22 0.02
C GLY A 292 2.36 -19.50 -0.04
N GLY A 293 1.62 -19.22 1.03
CA GLY A 293 0.17 -19.34 1.05
C GLY A 293 -0.48 -18.43 0.01
N CYS A 294 -1.57 -18.88 -0.61
CA CYS A 294 -2.34 -18.01 -1.49
C CYS A 294 -3.05 -16.91 -0.68
N ILE A 295 -3.22 -15.75 -1.29
CA ILE A 295 -3.63 -14.53 -0.58
C ILE A 295 -5.04 -14.12 -1.00
N PRO A 296 -5.93 -13.74 -0.06
CA PRO A 296 -7.28 -13.34 -0.41
C PRO A 296 -7.32 -11.97 -1.09
N VAL A 297 -8.24 -11.82 -2.04
CA VAL A 297 -8.58 -10.55 -2.70
C VAL A 297 -10.03 -10.23 -2.40
N TYR A 298 -10.29 -9.01 -1.95
CA TYR A 298 -11.62 -8.48 -1.69
C TYR A 298 -11.89 -7.33 -2.65
N ALA A 299 -13.06 -7.29 -3.28
CA ALA A 299 -13.41 -6.23 -4.22
C ALA A 299 -14.82 -5.68 -3.96
N TYR A 300 -14.97 -4.36 -4.04
CA TYR A 300 -16.22 -3.64 -3.86
C TYR A 300 -16.38 -2.56 -4.94
N GLY A 301 -17.62 -2.32 -5.38
CA GLY A 301 -17.95 -1.30 -6.38
C GLY A 301 -17.99 -1.84 -7.81
N PRO A 302 -18.06 -0.96 -8.83
CA PRO A 302 -18.19 -1.33 -10.22
C PRO A 302 -17.05 -2.23 -10.73
N GLY A 303 -17.39 -3.37 -11.35
CA GLY A 303 -16.42 -4.32 -11.90
C GLY A 303 -15.79 -5.26 -10.86
N ALA A 304 -16.22 -5.20 -9.59
CA ALA A 304 -15.70 -6.02 -8.52
C ALA A 304 -15.81 -7.53 -8.82
N GLU A 305 -16.88 -7.98 -9.48
CA GLU A 305 -17.12 -9.37 -9.86
C GLU A 305 -15.99 -9.99 -10.69
N THR A 306 -15.21 -9.17 -11.39
CA THR A 306 -14.04 -9.63 -12.15
C THR A 306 -12.92 -10.16 -11.26
N PHE A 307 -12.93 -9.87 -9.96
CA PHE A 307 -11.92 -10.30 -8.99
C PHE A 307 -12.27 -11.60 -8.26
N SER A 308 -13.36 -12.29 -8.62
CA SER A 308 -13.64 -13.63 -8.10
C SER A 308 -12.77 -14.72 -8.72
N GLY A 309 -12.65 -15.84 -8.00
CA GLY A 309 -11.90 -17.03 -8.44
C GLY A 309 -10.43 -17.05 -8.00
N ILE A 310 -9.68 -18.03 -8.50
CA ILE A 310 -8.25 -18.22 -8.21
C ILE A 310 -7.44 -17.80 -9.43
N TYR A 311 -6.46 -16.92 -9.26
CA TYR A 311 -5.63 -16.42 -10.36
C TYR A 311 -4.20 -16.07 -9.93
N ASP A 312 -3.36 -15.71 -10.89
CA ASP A 312 -2.02 -15.19 -10.61
C ASP A 312 -2.07 -13.70 -10.22
N ASN A 313 -1.22 -13.25 -9.29
CA ASN A 313 -1.22 -11.86 -8.82
C ASN A 313 -1.06 -10.80 -9.92
N THR A 314 -0.42 -11.13 -11.05
CA THR A 314 -0.32 -10.26 -12.24
C THR A 314 -1.67 -9.91 -12.87
N GLN A 315 -2.69 -10.76 -12.69
CA GLN A 315 -4.03 -10.52 -13.24
C GLN A 315 -4.72 -9.32 -12.57
N ILE A 316 -4.32 -8.93 -11.36
CA ILE A 316 -4.85 -7.75 -10.67
C ILE A 316 -4.55 -6.49 -11.48
N TYR A 317 -3.31 -6.33 -11.97
CA TYR A 317 -2.94 -5.23 -12.86
C TYR A 317 -3.83 -5.19 -14.11
N HIS A 318 -3.99 -6.32 -14.80
CA HIS A 318 -4.74 -6.37 -16.07
C HIS A 318 -6.22 -6.05 -15.86
N LYS A 319 -6.83 -6.53 -14.78
CA LYS A 319 -8.21 -6.22 -14.40
C LYS A 319 -8.38 -4.74 -14.08
N LEU A 320 -7.51 -4.19 -13.23
CA LEU A 320 -7.52 -2.76 -12.88
C LEU A 320 -7.32 -1.88 -14.11
N LYS A 321 -6.34 -2.20 -14.95
CA LYS A 321 -6.07 -1.47 -16.20
C LYS A 321 -7.29 -1.45 -17.11
N LYS A 322 -7.95 -2.61 -17.29
CA LYS A 322 -9.13 -2.72 -18.14
C LYS A 322 -10.30 -1.87 -17.62
N LEU A 323 -10.45 -1.74 -16.31
CA LEU A 323 -11.56 -0.99 -15.71
C LEU A 323 -11.27 0.51 -15.57
N LEU A 324 -9.99 0.90 -15.49
CA LEU A 324 -9.58 2.29 -15.26
C LEU A 324 -9.20 3.03 -16.55
N LEU A 325 -8.55 2.37 -17.50
CA LEU A 325 -7.94 3.03 -18.68
C LEU A 325 -8.67 2.74 -20.00
N ASN A 326 -9.62 1.80 -20.02
CA ASN A 326 -10.38 1.39 -21.20
C ASN A 326 -11.87 1.56 -20.95
#